data_AF-K2IZV5-F1
#
_entry.id   AF-K2IZV5-F1
#
_cell.length_a   1.000
_cell.length_b   1.000
_cell.length_c   1.000
_cell.angle_alpha   90.00
_cell.angle_beta   90.00
_cell.angle_gamma   90.00
#
_symmetry.space_group_name_H-M   'P 1'
#
loop_
_entity.id
_entity.type
_entity.pdbx_description
1 polymer ?
#
loop_
_entity_poly.entity_id
_entity_poly.type
_entity_poly.pdbx_seq_one_letter_code
_entity_poly.pdbx_strand_id
1 'polypeptide(L)'
;MTRPHSELVSINDTPYYHCICRCVRRAFLCGKDNLTGQDFSHRKAWVMDRLKVLQSVFTIELCAYAVMSNHYHLVVHADAKAAAAVDDDAVMARWEVLFSLPLLISRYLAGKLRTKDIHF
;
A
#
# COMPACT_ATOMS: atom_id res chain seq x y z
N MET A 1 -18.36 6.08 17.08
CA MET A 1 -17.02 6.69 17.03
C MET A 1 -16.17 5.90 16.06
N THR A 2 -15.42 6.56 15.16
CA THR A 2 -14.45 5.91 14.27
C THR A 2 -13.17 5.62 15.07
N ARG A 3 -12.70 4.37 15.07
CA ARG A 3 -11.41 4.01 15.68
C ARG A 3 -10.28 4.20 14.65
N PRO A 4 -9.08 4.60 15.07
CA PRO A 4 -7.93 4.64 14.17
C PRO A 4 -7.61 3.22 13.67
N HIS A 5 -7.16 3.10 12.42
CA HIS A 5 -6.84 1.78 11.84
C HIS A 5 -5.75 1.03 12.62
N SER A 6 -4.87 1.74 13.33
CA SER A 6 -3.87 1.14 14.22
C SER A 6 -4.48 0.35 15.37
N GLU A 7 -5.72 0.65 15.77
CA GLU A 7 -6.46 -0.11 16.78
C GLU A 7 -7.31 -1.24 16.19
N LEU A 8 -7.42 -1.32 14.86
CA LEU A 8 -8.18 -2.36 14.16
C LEU A 8 -7.31 -3.54 13.73
N VAL A 9 -5.99 -3.42 13.84
CA VAL A 9 -5.00 -4.41 13.40
C VAL A 9 -4.20 -4.87 14.61
N SER A 10 -4.23 -6.18 14.87
CA SER A 10 -3.47 -6.84 15.93
C SER A 10 -2.80 -8.09 15.36
N ILE A 11 -1.52 -7.97 15.03
CA ILE A 11 -0.71 -9.08 14.48
C ILE A 11 -0.63 -10.25 15.50
N ASN A 12 -0.72 -9.95 16.79
CA ASN A 12 -0.73 -10.95 17.86
C ASN A 12 -1.99 -11.82 17.83
N ASP A 13 -3.13 -11.27 17.42
CA ASP A 13 -4.39 -12.03 17.34
C ASP A 13 -4.51 -12.77 16.00
N THR A 14 -4.17 -12.09 14.90
CA THR A 14 -4.10 -12.70 13.57
C THR A 14 -3.18 -11.90 12.66
N PRO A 15 -2.32 -12.58 11.87
CA PRO A 15 -1.57 -11.91 10.82
C PRO A 15 -2.38 -11.77 9.53
N TYR A 16 -3.57 -12.37 9.42
CA TYR A 16 -4.41 -12.34 8.22
C TYR A 16 -5.55 -11.32 8.32
N TYR A 17 -5.72 -10.52 7.26
CA TYR A 17 -6.73 -9.47 7.16
C TYR A 17 -7.47 -9.49 5.82
N HIS A 18 -8.78 -9.29 5.89
CA HIS A 18 -9.61 -9.05 4.70
C HIS A 18 -9.83 -7.56 4.49
N CYS A 19 -9.12 -7.00 3.51
CA CYS A 19 -9.22 -5.60 3.14
C CYS A 19 -10.19 -5.41 1.97
N ILE A 20 -11.09 -4.43 2.10
CA ILE A 20 -12.11 -4.13 1.10
C ILE A 20 -12.08 -2.63 0.81
N CYS A 21 -12.07 -2.27 -0.46
CA CYS A 21 -12.26 -0.89 -0.88
C CYS A 21 -13.27 -0.83 -2.03
N ARG A 22 -14.16 0.16 -1.97
CA ARG A 22 -15.22 0.37 -2.95
C ARG A 22 -15.16 1.77 -3.53
N CYS A 23 -15.40 1.88 -4.82
CA CYS A 23 -15.72 3.13 -5.46
C CYS A 23 -17.12 3.59 -5.03
N VAL A 24 -17.28 4.89 -4.80
CA VAL A 24 -18.55 5.53 -4.46
C VAL A 24 -18.98 6.45 -5.61
N ARG A 25 -20.22 6.99 -5.53
CA ARG A 25 -20.76 7.94 -6.52
C ARG A 25 -20.72 7.44 -7.96
N ARG A 26 -20.97 6.14 -8.16
CA ARG A 26 -20.96 5.47 -9.48
C ARG A 26 -19.61 5.53 -10.21
N ALA A 27 -18.50 5.78 -9.51
CA ALA A 27 -17.18 5.57 -10.08
C ALA A 27 -16.93 4.06 -10.31
N PHE A 28 -16.22 3.75 -11.40
CA PHE A 28 -15.84 2.39 -11.77
C PHE A 28 -14.33 2.19 -11.62
N LEU A 29 -13.97 1.12 -10.93
CA LEU A 29 -12.59 0.62 -10.88
C LEU A 29 -12.22 0.02 -12.24
N CYS A 30 -13.10 -0.81 -12.80
CA CYS A 30 -12.97 -1.42 -14.11
C CYS A 30 -14.35 -1.84 -14.66
N GLY A 31 -14.40 -2.41 -15.86
CA GLY A 31 -15.64 -2.85 -16.49
C GLY A 31 -16.35 -1.75 -17.26
N LYS A 32 -17.52 -2.08 -17.83
CA LYS A 32 -18.29 -1.19 -18.68
C LYS A 32 -19.31 -0.37 -17.88
N ASP A 33 -19.29 0.94 -18.05
CA ASP A 33 -20.35 1.81 -17.55
C ASP A 33 -21.56 1.73 -18.50
N ASN A 34 -22.69 1.25 -17.99
CA ASN A 34 -23.92 1.09 -18.77
C ASN A 34 -24.54 2.42 -19.20
N LEU A 35 -24.25 3.53 -18.52
CA LEU A 35 -24.81 4.85 -18.86
C LEU A 35 -24.05 5.50 -20.02
N THR A 36 -22.72 5.55 -19.92
CA THR A 36 -21.86 6.20 -20.93
C THR A 36 -21.36 5.25 -22.02
N GLY A 37 -21.47 3.93 -21.79
CA GLY A 37 -20.93 2.90 -22.67
C GLY A 37 -19.41 2.71 -22.59
N GLN A 38 -18.71 3.53 -21.79
CA GLN A 38 -17.25 3.48 -21.67
C GLN A 38 -16.79 2.20 -20.97
N ASP A 39 -15.73 1.57 -21.49
CA ASP A 39 -15.16 0.34 -20.95
C ASP A 39 -13.80 0.59 -20.28
N PHE A 40 -13.75 0.33 -18.98
CA PHE A 40 -12.57 0.47 -18.14
C PHE A 40 -11.92 -0.88 -17.78
N SER A 41 -12.28 -1.98 -18.47
CA SER A 41 -11.76 -3.32 -18.19
C SER A 41 -10.23 -3.42 -18.22
N HIS A 42 -9.57 -2.59 -19.05
CA HIS A 42 -8.11 -2.49 -19.12
C HIS A 42 -7.45 -2.16 -17.76
N ARG A 43 -8.16 -1.45 -16.87
CA ARG A 43 -7.65 -1.04 -15.55
C ARG A 43 -7.46 -2.23 -14.60
N LYS A 44 -8.08 -3.39 -14.86
CA LYS A 44 -7.88 -4.59 -14.05
C LYS A 44 -6.41 -4.99 -14.00
N ALA A 45 -5.71 -4.91 -15.13
CA ALA A 45 -4.26 -5.17 -15.19
C ALA A 45 -3.49 -4.18 -14.31
N TRP A 46 -3.84 -2.88 -14.37
CA TRP A 46 -3.17 -1.85 -13.57
C TRP A 46 -3.35 -2.06 -12.07
N VAL A 47 -4.53 -2.51 -11.63
CA VAL A 47 -4.76 -2.88 -10.23
C VAL A 47 -3.85 -4.03 -9.83
N MET A 48 -3.74 -5.06 -10.67
CA MET A 48 -2.87 -6.21 -10.39
C MET A 48 -1.39 -5.82 -10.32
N ASP A 49 -0.93 -4.99 -11.26
CA ASP A 49 0.46 -4.53 -11.27
C ASP A 49 0.74 -3.62 -10.07
N ARG A 50 -0.22 -2.79 -9.67
CA ARG A 50 -0.10 -2.00 -8.45
C ARG A 50 -0.02 -2.88 -7.20
N LEU A 51 -0.83 -3.93 -7.10
CA LEU A 51 -0.78 -4.87 -5.96
C LEU A 51 0.60 -5.53 -5.86
N LYS A 52 1.21 -5.95 -6.98
CA LYS A 52 2.56 -6.52 -6.99
C LYS A 52 3.61 -5.54 -6.46
N VAL A 53 3.55 -4.28 -6.88
CA VAL A 53 4.45 -3.23 -6.36
C VAL A 53 4.25 -3.02 -4.86
N LEU A 54 2.99 -2.99 -4.40
CA LEU A 54 2.71 -2.83 -2.98
C LEU A 54 3.24 -4.01 -2.15
N GLN A 55 3.15 -5.24 -2.65
CA GLN A 55 3.74 -6.42 -2.00
C GLN A 55 5.27 -6.39 -1.97
N SER A 56 5.94 -5.80 -2.97
CA SER A 56 7.40 -5.69 -2.94
C SER A 56 7.88 -4.61 -1.97
N VAL A 57 7.05 -3.59 -1.75
CA VAL A 57 7.37 -2.45 -0.87
C VAL A 57 7.06 -2.78 0.57
N PHE A 58 5.82 -3.18 0.85
CA PHE A 58 5.35 -3.53 2.18
C PHE A 58 5.66 -4.99 2.50
N THR A 59 5.96 -5.29 3.76
CA THR A 59 6.21 -6.66 4.23
C THR A 59 4.89 -7.41 4.43
N ILE A 60 4.19 -7.62 3.31
CA ILE A 60 2.89 -8.26 3.24
C ILE A 60 2.83 -9.27 2.09
N GLU A 61 2.00 -10.30 2.25
CA GLU A 61 1.69 -11.27 1.21
C GLU A 61 0.21 -11.19 0.84
N LEU A 62 -0.11 -11.31 -0.45
CA LEU A 62 -1.48 -11.35 -0.95
C LEU A 62 -1.90 -12.82 -1.10
N CYS A 63 -2.66 -13.32 -0.14
CA CYS A 63 -3.12 -14.72 -0.11
C CYS A 63 -4.25 -14.96 -1.12
N ALA A 64 -5.16 -14.00 -1.28
CA ALA A 64 -6.26 -14.07 -2.23
C ALA A 64 -6.69 -12.66 -2.65
N TYR A 65 -7.31 -12.55 -3.82
CA TYR A 65 -7.89 -11.30 -4.28
C TYR A 65 -9.10 -11.52 -5.19
N ALA A 66 -10.01 -10.54 -5.18
CA ALA A 66 -11.09 -10.43 -6.15
C ALA A 66 -11.21 -8.96 -6.58
N VAL A 67 -11.13 -8.70 -7.89
CA VAL A 67 -11.28 -7.35 -8.46
C VAL A 67 -12.56 -7.31 -9.28
N MET A 68 -13.50 -6.49 -8.84
CA MET A 68 -14.81 -6.28 -9.45
C MET A 68 -14.90 -4.87 -10.03
N SER A 69 -16.00 -4.58 -10.73
CA SER A 69 -16.15 -3.32 -11.46
C SER A 69 -16.15 -2.07 -10.57
N ASN A 70 -16.61 -2.17 -9.33
CA ASN A 70 -16.75 -1.05 -8.41
C ASN A 70 -16.08 -1.27 -7.04
N HIS A 71 -15.41 -2.39 -6.81
CA HIS A 71 -14.71 -2.67 -5.56
C HIS A 71 -13.70 -3.81 -5.74
N TYR A 72 -12.86 -3.99 -4.74
CA TYR A 72 -11.98 -5.14 -4.64
C TYR A 72 -11.98 -5.71 -3.21
N HIS A 73 -11.61 -6.98 -3.12
CA HIS A 73 -11.34 -7.71 -1.89
C HIS A 73 -9.90 -8.23 -1.94
N LEU A 74 -9.14 -8.06 -0.86
CA LEU A 74 -7.78 -8.58 -0.70
C LEU A 74 -7.72 -9.36 0.62
N VAL A 75 -7.17 -10.56 0.59
CA VAL A 75 -6.76 -11.28 1.80
C VAL A 75 -5.26 -11.12 1.91
N VAL A 76 -4.82 -10.43 2.95
CA VAL A 76 -3.43 -10.04 3.16
C VAL A 76 -2.90 -10.71 4.41
N HIS A 77 -1.68 -11.23 4.33
CA HIS A 77 -0.89 -11.68 5.46
C HIS A 77 0.17 -10.62 5.80
N ALA A 78 0.19 -10.14 7.04
CA ALA A 78 1.20 -9.21 7.54
C ALA A 78 2.41 -10.00 8.08
N ASP A 79 3.53 -9.94 7.36
CA ASP A 79 4.74 -10.67 7.74
C ASP A 79 5.60 -9.85 8.70
N ALA A 80 5.36 -10.06 10.00
CA ALA A 80 6.14 -9.42 11.06
C ALA A 80 7.61 -9.84 11.10
N LYS A 81 7.94 -11.04 10.63
CA LYS A 81 9.33 -11.51 10.58
C LYS A 81 10.09 -10.77 9.48
N ALA A 82 9.50 -10.67 8.30
CA ALA A 82 10.05 -9.86 7.22
C ALA A 82 10.19 -8.40 7.66
N ALA A 83 9.16 -7.82 8.31
CA ALA A 83 9.21 -6.45 8.84
C ALA A 83 10.39 -6.22 9.78
N ALA A 84 10.59 -7.13 10.75
CA ALA A 84 11.68 -7.03 11.72
C ALA A 84 13.08 -7.19 11.12
N ALA A 85 13.18 -7.75 9.91
CA ALA A 85 14.44 -7.94 9.20
C ALA A 85 14.80 -6.77 8.26
N VAL A 86 13.93 -5.76 8.11
CA VAL A 86 14.21 -4.58 7.27
C VAL A 86 14.97 -3.54 8.11
N ASP A 87 16.18 -3.18 7.66
CA ASP A 87 16.97 -2.10 8.24
C ASP A 87 16.53 -0.72 7.73
N ASP A 88 17.03 0.35 8.36
CA ASP A 88 16.62 1.73 8.05
C ASP A 88 16.87 2.09 6.57
N ASP A 89 18.00 1.67 6.00
CA ASP A 89 18.35 1.89 4.59
C ASP A 89 17.36 1.18 3.65
N ALA A 90 16.99 -0.06 3.96
CA ALA A 90 15.98 -0.78 3.21
C ALA A 90 14.57 -0.20 3.40
N VAL A 91 14.22 0.34 4.58
CA VAL A 91 12.97 1.09 4.78
C VAL A 91 12.92 2.30 3.85
N MET A 92 13.99 3.10 3.82
CA MET A 92 14.09 4.28 2.96
C MET A 92 13.97 3.91 1.47
N ALA A 93 14.72 2.89 1.03
CA ALA A 93 14.69 2.42 -0.35
C ALA A 93 13.31 1.90 -0.77
N ARG A 94 12.63 1.13 0.11
CA ARG A 94 11.27 0.64 -0.14
C ARG A 94 10.26 1.80 -0.22
N TRP A 95 10.37 2.78 0.68
CA TRP A 95 9.48 3.94 0.70
C TRP A 95 9.60 4.77 -0.59
N GLU A 96 10.83 4.95 -1.10
CA GLU A 96 11.09 5.72 -2.32
C GLU A 96 10.40 5.16 -3.58
N VAL A 97 10.12 3.85 -3.61
CA VAL A 97 9.37 3.20 -4.71
C VAL A 97 7.96 3.78 -4.85
N LEU A 98 7.33 4.20 -3.75
CA LEU A 98 5.94 4.68 -3.76
C LEU A 98 5.82 6.18 -3.57
N PHE A 99 6.77 6.79 -2.86
CA PHE A 99 6.66 8.15 -2.35
C PHE A 99 7.97 8.90 -2.51
N SER A 100 7.89 10.22 -2.64
CA SER A 100 9.08 11.05 -2.55
C SER A 100 9.68 10.99 -1.14
N LEU A 101 11.00 10.84 -1.06
CA LEU A 101 11.70 10.91 0.23
C LEU A 101 11.59 12.32 0.82
N PRO A 102 11.35 12.45 2.14
CA PRO A 102 11.48 13.73 2.81
C PRO A 102 12.88 14.32 2.62
N LEU A 103 12.99 15.64 2.51
CA LEU A 103 14.27 16.33 2.25
C LEU A 103 15.39 15.91 3.21
N LEU A 104 15.06 15.75 4.49
CA LEU A 104 16.02 15.33 5.51
C LEU A 104 16.60 13.94 5.21
N ILE A 105 15.74 13.01 4.79
CA ILE A 105 16.13 11.65 4.41
C ILE A 105 16.98 11.67 3.13
N SER A 106 16.61 12.46 2.12
CA SER A 106 17.44 12.61 0.92
C SER A 106 18.82 13.20 1.23
N ARG A 107 18.92 14.15 2.17
CA ARG A 107 20.20 14.70 2.63
C ARG A 107 21.00 13.68 3.45
N TYR A 108 20.33 12.83 4.23
CA TYR A 108 20.95 11.75 5.00
C TYR A 108 21.65 10.77 4.05
N LEU A 109 20.90 10.24 3.08
CA LEU A 109 21.41 9.30 2.07
C LEU A 109 22.53 9.90 1.22
N ALA A 110 22.49 11.22 0.96
CA ALA A 110 23.55 11.92 0.23
C ALA A 110 24.79 12.25 1.08
N GLY A 111 24.83 11.92 2.37
CA GLY A 111 25.91 12.29 3.30
C GLY A 111 26.01 13.80 3.56
N LYS A 112 24.93 14.56 3.33
CA LYS A 112 24.87 16.04 3.41
C LYS A 112 24.18 16.55 4.67
N LEU A 113 23.97 15.67 5.65
CA LEU A 113 23.33 15.98 6.92
C LEU A 113 24.41 16.39 7.93
N ARG A 114 24.29 17.57 8.51
CA ARG A 114 25.21 18.09 9.53
C ARG A 114 24.51 18.06 10.88
N THR A 115 25.27 17.96 11.97
CA THR A 115 24.74 17.87 13.35
C THR A 115 23.79 19.00 13.75
N LYS A 116 23.84 20.15 13.05
CA LYS A 116 22.92 21.29 13.25
C LYS A 116 21.56 21.14 12.54
N ASP A 117 21.39 20.13 11.70
CA ASP A 117 20.14 19.89 10.95
C ASP A 117 19.15 18.99 11.74
N ILE A 118 19.52 18.50 12.94
CA ILE A 118 18.70 17.64 13.79
C ILE A 118 18.31 18.44 15.04
N HIS A 119 17.16 19.10 15.00
CA HIS A 119 16.53 19.69 16.17
C HIS A 119 15.31 18.84 16.54
N PHE A 120 15.37 18.16 17.68
CA PHE A 120 14.22 17.52 18.33
C PHE A 120 13.41 18.56 19.10
#